data_AF-X1FKQ5-F1
#
_entry.id   AF-X1FKQ5-F1
#
_cell.length_a   1.000
_cell.length_b   1.000
_cell.length_c   1.000
_cell.angle_alpha   90.00
_cell.angle_beta   90.00
_cell.angle_gamma   90.00
#
_symmetry.space_group_name_H-M   'P 1'
#
loop_
_entity.id
_entity.type
_entity.pdbx_description
1 polymer ?
#
loop_
_entity_poly.entity_id
_entity_poly.type
_entity_poly.pdbx_seq_one_letter_code
_entity_poly.pdbx_strand_id
1 'polypeptide(L)'
;RFKNKKKPETFTDIITILTRLEIINDELGTQLTKMVRFRNLLGHFYLEIDNEIIYNILQNNLKDFISFKEAILRKFKEDLLGGLDNENST
;
A
#
# COMPACT_ATOMS: atom_id res chain seq x y z
N ARG A 1 -23.91 -9.55 -4.04
CA ARG A 1 -23.93 -10.70 -3.10
C ARG A 1 -22.49 -11.22 -2.94
N PHE A 2 -21.76 -10.77 -1.92
CA PHE A 2 -20.34 -11.11 -1.71
C PHE A 2 -20.20 -12.55 -1.18
N LYS A 3 -19.95 -13.51 -2.07
CA LYS A 3 -19.59 -14.89 -1.70
C LYS A 3 -18.18 -15.17 -2.25
N ASN A 4 -17.29 -15.62 -1.35
CA ASN A 4 -15.85 -15.91 -1.52
C ASN A 4 -14.88 -14.77 -1.19
N LYS A 5 -14.81 -14.37 0.10
CA LYS A 5 -13.55 -13.82 0.66
C LYS A 5 -12.57 -14.97 0.86
N LYS A 6 -11.83 -15.37 -0.18
CA LYS A 6 -10.52 -16.01 0.07
C LYS A 6 -9.69 -14.94 0.79
N LYS A 7 -9.19 -15.26 1.98
CA LYS A 7 -8.23 -14.39 2.69
C LYS A 7 -7.05 -14.18 1.72
N PRO A 8 -6.52 -12.96 1.57
CA PRO A 8 -5.33 -12.76 0.75
C PRO A 8 -4.22 -13.69 1.26
N GLU A 9 -3.62 -14.44 0.34
CA GLU A 9 -2.54 -15.39 0.64
C GLU A 9 -1.18 -14.68 0.47
N THR A 10 -1.13 -13.63 -0.35
CA THR A 10 0.07 -12.82 -0.62
C THR A 10 -0.19 -11.32 -0.46
N PHE A 11 0.88 -10.54 -0.30
CA PHE A 11 0.80 -9.07 -0.32
C PHE A 11 0.26 -8.53 -1.65
N THR A 12 0.54 -9.20 -2.77
CA THR A 12 -0.03 -8.84 -4.09
C THR A 12 -1.54 -9.00 -4.11
N ASP A 13 -2.07 -10.04 -3.44
CA ASP A 13 -3.52 -10.23 -3.35
C ASP A 13 -4.18 -9.09 -2.57
N ILE A 14 -3.51 -8.57 -1.53
CA ILE A 14 -4.00 -7.41 -0.78
C ILE A 14 -4.13 -6.21 -1.72
N ILE A 15 -3.09 -5.87 -2.49
CA ILE A 15 -3.12 -4.74 -3.43
C ILE A 15 -4.20 -4.95 -4.50
N THR A 16 -4.33 -6.16 -5.03
CA THR A 16 -5.37 -6.50 -6.02
C THR A 16 -6.78 -6.33 -5.45
N ILE A 17 -7.00 -6.76 -4.21
CA ILE A 17 -8.29 -6.59 -3.52
C ILE A 17 -8.59 -5.10 -3.30
N LEU A 18 -7.63 -4.32 -2.84
CA LEU A 18 -7.81 -2.87 -2.61
C LEU A 18 -8.13 -2.13 -3.91
N THR A 19 -7.48 -2.50 -5.01
CA THR A 19 -7.73 -1.93 -6.34
C THR A 19 -9.14 -2.28 -6.83
N ARG A 20 -9.53 -3.57 -6.72
CA ARG A 20 -10.87 -4.03 -7.11
C ARG A 20 -12.00 -3.41 -6.29
N LEU A 21 -11.73 -3.06 -5.03
CA LEU A 21 -12.66 -2.35 -4.17
C LEU A 21 -12.64 -0.82 -4.40
N GLU A 22 -11.89 -0.35 -5.39
CA GLU A 22 -11.72 1.06 -5.75
C GLU A 22 -11.23 1.93 -4.57
N ILE A 23 -10.53 1.31 -3.62
CA ILE A 23 -9.91 2.01 -2.48
C ILE A 23 -8.65 2.72 -2.96
N ILE A 24 -7.91 2.08 -3.87
CA ILE A 24 -6.81 2.65 -4.64
C ILE A 24 -7.14 2.54 -6.13
N ASN A 25 -6.64 3.47 -6.95
CA ASN A 25 -6.82 3.40 -8.40
C ASN A 25 -5.86 2.39 -9.04
N ASP A 26 -6.11 2.02 -10.30
CA ASP A 26 -5.34 1.01 -11.02
C ASP A 26 -3.86 1.37 -11.18
N GLU A 27 -3.56 2.66 -11.35
CA GLU A 27 -2.19 3.15 -11.45
C GLU A 27 -1.41 2.89 -10.16
N LEU A 28 -1.96 3.32 -9.02
CA LEU A 28 -1.36 3.11 -7.70
C LEU A 28 -1.30 1.62 -7.36
N GLY A 29 -2.34 0.85 -7.69
CA GLY A 29 -2.34 -0.61 -7.54
C GLY A 29 -1.21 -1.28 -8.31
N THR A 30 -0.94 -0.82 -9.54
CA THR A 30 0.17 -1.33 -10.36
C THR A 30 1.52 -1.01 -9.74
N GLN A 31 1.74 0.23 -9.25
CA GLN A 31 3.01 0.61 -8.63
C GLN A 31 3.25 -0.15 -7.31
N LEU A 32 2.26 -0.23 -6.44
CA LEU A 32 2.37 -0.96 -5.17
C LEU A 32 2.63 -2.45 -5.39
N THR A 33 2.04 -3.05 -6.45
CA THR A 33 2.32 -4.44 -6.81
C THR A 33 3.79 -4.63 -7.21
N LYS A 34 4.37 -3.70 -7.98
CA LYS A 34 5.80 -3.72 -8.32
C LYS A 34 6.67 -3.57 -7.07
N MET A 35 6.31 -2.68 -6.15
CA MET A 35 7.03 -2.51 -4.88
C MET A 35 7.02 -3.79 -4.02
N VAL A 36 5.86 -4.44 -3.88
CA VAL A 36 5.74 -5.71 -3.14
C VAL A 36 6.64 -6.78 -3.73
N ARG A 37 6.67 -6.89 -5.06
CA ARG A 37 7.55 -7.84 -5.77
C ARG A 37 9.02 -7.50 -5.57
N PHE A 38 9.38 -6.22 -5.65
CA PHE A 38 10.73 -5.76 -5.40
C PHE A 38 11.18 -6.09 -3.97
N ARG A 39 10.34 -5.86 -2.96
CA ARG A 39 10.62 -6.28 -1.57
C ARG A 39 10.88 -7.78 -1.45
N ASN A 40 10.13 -8.61 -2.18
CA ASN A 40 10.35 -10.06 -2.16
C ASN A 40 11.68 -10.44 -2.83
N LEU A 41 12.05 -9.76 -3.92
CA LEU A 41 13.34 -9.95 -4.58
C LEU A 41 14.50 -9.57 -3.64
N LEU A 42 14.40 -8.44 -2.94
CA LEU A 42 15.42 -8.01 -1.99
C LEU A 42 15.65 -9.05 -0.89
N GLY A 43 14.59 -9.61 -0.29
CA GLY A 43 14.76 -10.62 0.76
C GLY A 43 15.55 -11.85 0.31
N HIS A 44 15.50 -12.19 -0.98
CA HIS A 44 16.23 -13.33 -1.55
C HIS A 44 17.65 -12.97 -2.02
N PHE A 45 17.86 -11.77 -2.55
CA PHE A 45 19.09 -11.40 -3.27
C PHE A 45 19.84 -10.20 -2.68
N TYR A 46 19.50 -9.71 -1.48
CA TYR A 46 20.11 -8.48 -0.95
C TYR A 46 21.64 -8.54 -0.81
N LEU A 47 22.22 -9.74 -0.68
CA LEU A 47 23.68 -9.92 -0.61
C LEU A 47 24.37 -9.88 -1.97
N GLU A 48 23.62 -10.06 -3.05
CA GLU A 48 24.13 -10.14 -4.42
C GLU A 48 23.86 -8.86 -5.23
N ILE A 49 22.90 -8.04 -4.80
CA ILE A 49 22.52 -6.78 -5.44
C ILE A 49 23.32 -5.63 -4.85
N ASP A 50 23.82 -4.74 -5.72
CA ASP A 50 24.51 -3.52 -5.32
C ASP A 50 23.61 -2.60 -4.47
N ASN A 51 24.11 -2.23 -3.29
CA ASN A 51 23.42 -1.37 -2.34
C ASN A 51 23.05 0.00 -2.91
N GLU A 52 23.83 0.55 -3.84
CA GLU A 52 23.53 1.84 -4.49
C GLU A 52 22.27 1.75 -5.36
N ILE A 53 22.07 0.61 -6.04
CA ILE A 53 20.86 0.36 -6.84
C ILE A 53 19.65 0.25 -5.92
N ILE A 54 19.78 -0.48 -4.80
CA ILE A 54 18.70 -0.62 -3.81
C ILE A 54 18.34 0.74 -3.23
N TYR A 55 19.34 1.51 -2.81
CA TYR A 55 19.15 2.83 -2.22
C TYR A 55 18.40 3.77 -3.18
N ASN A 56 18.80 3.81 -4.45
CA ASN A 56 18.15 4.66 -5.45
C ASN A 56 16.69 4.25 -5.70
N ILE A 57 16.38 2.95 -5.76
CA ILE A 57 15.00 2.46 -5.93
C ILE A 57 14.15 2.80 -4.71
N LEU A 58 14.69 2.66 -3.50
CA LEU A 58 13.98 3.00 -2.27
C LEU A 58 13.66 4.49 -2.22
N GLN A 59 14.61 5.37 -2.53
CA GLN A 59 14.41 6.82 -2.51
C GLN A 59 13.38 7.30 -3.55
N ASN A 60 13.43 6.76 -4.78
CA ASN A 60 12.55 7.23 -5.86
C ASN A 60 11.10 6.74 -5.75
N ASN A 61 10.87 5.62 -5.05
CA ASN A 61 9.52 5.05 -4.91
C ASN A 61 8.84 5.43 -3.58
N LEU A 62 9.44 6.30 -2.75
CA LEU A 62 8.82 6.74 -1.50
C LEU A 62 7.47 7.44 -1.70
N LYS A 63 7.28 8.06 -2.88
CA LYS A 63 6.04 8.73 -3.25
C LYS A 63 4.84 7.79 -3.25
N ASP A 64 5.02 6.52 -3.60
CA ASP A 64 3.94 5.53 -3.65
C ASP A 64 3.34 5.27 -2.27
N PHE A 65 4.16 5.32 -1.21
CA PHE A 65 3.67 5.21 0.17
C PHE A 65 2.81 6.41 0.57
N ILE A 66 3.16 7.62 0.11
CA ILE A 66 2.38 8.83 0.37
C ILE A 66 1.02 8.70 -0.32
N SER A 67 1.02 8.32 -1.60
CA SER A 67 -0.22 8.13 -2.37
C SER A 67 -1.10 7.01 -1.78
N PHE A 68 -0.50 5.93 -1.28
CA PHE A 68 -1.23 4.89 -0.57
C PHE A 68 -1.87 5.42 0.72
N LYS A 69 -1.11 6.12 1.57
CA LYS A 69 -1.61 6.74 2.80
C LYS A 69 -2.80 7.66 2.52
N GLU A 70 -2.66 8.53 1.53
CA GLU A 70 -3.72 9.47 1.13
C GLU A 70 -4.98 8.75 0.62
N ALA A 71 -4.82 7.66 -0.12
CA ALA A 71 -5.95 6.87 -0.60
C ALA A 71 -6.72 6.21 0.56
N ILE A 72 -6.01 5.66 1.55
CA ILE A 72 -6.63 5.09 2.75
C ILE A 72 -7.32 6.17 3.58
N LEU A 73 -6.64 7.28 3.86
CA LEU A 73 -7.22 8.40 4.61
C LEU A 73 -8.46 8.97 3.91
N ARG A 74 -8.44 9.09 2.58
CA ARG A 74 -9.61 9.53 1.82
C ARG A 74 -10.78 8.56 1.94
N LYS A 75 -10.52 7.24 1.89
CA LYS A 75 -11.57 6.22 1.94
C LYS A 75 -12.18 6.06 3.33
N PHE A 76 -11.35 6.19 4.38
CA PHE A 76 -11.73 5.85 5.75
C PHE A 76 -11.60 7.06 6.69
N LYS A 77 -11.71 8.29 6.18
CA LYS A 77 -11.48 9.53 6.93
C LYS A 77 -12.32 9.58 8.22
N GLU A 78 -13.61 9.30 8.10
CA GLU A 78 -14.56 9.34 9.20
C GLU A 78 -14.32 8.20 10.20
N ASP A 79 -14.04 7.00 9.71
CA ASP A 79 -13.73 5.83 10.54
C ASP A 79 -12.40 5.99 11.32
N LEU A 80 -11.44 6.75 10.77
CA LEU A 80 -10.11 6.94 11.35
C LEU A 80 -9.98 8.22 12.19
N LEU A 81 -10.73 9.27 11.86
CA LEU A 81 -10.60 10.60 12.49
C LEU A 81 -11.87 11.05 13.24
N GLY A 82 -12.99 10.34 13.11
CA GLY A 82 -14.26 10.69 13.78
C GLY A 82 -14.24 10.61 15.32
N GLY A 83 -13.12 10.18 15.92
CA GLY A 83 -12.89 10.24 17.37
C GLY A 83 -12.21 11.52 17.86
N LEU A 84 -11.65 12.36 16.98
CA LEU A 84 -10.84 13.54 17.36
C LEU A 84 -11.63 14.85 17.45
N ASP A 85 -12.86 14.88 16.93
CA ASP A 85 -13.71 16.09 16.95
C ASP A 85 -14.49 16.24 18.28
N ASN A 86 -14.41 15.28 19.20
CA ASN A 86 -15.20 15.27 20.45
C ASN A 86 -14.46 15.75 21.71
N GLU A 87 -13.17 16.13 21.65
CA GLU A 87 -12.42 16.55 22.86
C GLU A 87 -12.21 18.08 23.01
N ASN A 88 -12.74 18.92 22.11
CA ASN A 88 -12.59 20.39 22.21
C ASN A 88 -13.93 21.14 22.26
N SER A 89 -14.97 20.54 22.84
CA SER A 89 -16.25 21.21 23.09
C SER A 89 -16.73 20.97 24.51
N THR A 90 -16.01 21.51 25.50
CA THR A 90 -16.59 21.96 26.78
C THR A 90 -15.74 23.12 27.31
#